data_AF-A0A410UTG3-F1
#
_entry.id   AF-A0A410UTG3-F1
#
_cell.length_a   1.000
_cell.length_b   1.000
_cell.length_c   1.000
_cell.angle_alpha   90.00
_cell.angle_beta   90.00
_cell.angle_gamma   90.00
#
_symmetry.space_group_name_H-M   'P 1'
#
loop_
_entity.id
_entity.type
_entity.pdbx_description
1 polymer ?
#
loop_
_entity_poly.entity_id
_entity_poly.type
_entity_poly.pdbx_seq_one_letter_code
_entity_poly.pdbx_strand_id
1 'polypeptide(L)'
;MIRLRKWILGVLVVITVTPIIALLTWYVAFFLPHLNELKAQAKYGQEIVRPVKEALYPLAIAAEGEKGIRIGAIRDAYWSVLSRNNVPAVRRHINEWLWMLVSYIHFDEREIFGIWANCALLGCDKGLPEAARKYYGKAITEMSQRELAGLVALIKSPTAFAPGSKRSEKRIEVILEEIKPHNSSLNRDPQQQVAASRRLLWAC
;
A
#
# COMPACT_ATOMS: atom_id res chain seq x y z
N MET A 1 22.90 24.61 43.10
CA MET A 1 23.12 23.90 41.82
C MET A 1 22.60 22.45 41.79
N ILE A 2 22.82 21.61 42.82
CA ILE A 2 22.44 20.18 42.81
C ILE A 2 20.91 19.95 42.67
N ARG A 3 20.07 20.75 43.35
CA ARG A 3 18.60 20.64 43.29
C ARG A 3 18.04 20.93 41.89
N LEU A 4 18.61 21.93 41.20
CA LEU A 4 18.19 22.31 39.85
C LEU A 4 18.52 21.22 38.82
N ARG A 5 19.72 20.61 38.92
CA ARG A 5 20.13 19.49 38.04
C ARG A 5 19.21 18.28 38.16
N LYS A 6 18.82 17.89 39.38
CA LYS A 6 17.88 16.77 39.60
C LYS A 6 16.50 17.07 39.00
N TRP A 7 16.02 18.30 39.13
CA TRP A 7 14.74 18.71 38.56
C TRP A 7 14.76 18.69 37.03
N ILE A 8 15.79 19.28 36.40
CA ILE A 8 15.96 19.25 34.95
C ILE A 8 16.01 17.81 34.43
N LEU A 9 16.79 16.94 35.09
CA LEU A 9 16.87 15.52 34.71
C LEU A 9 15.50 14.84 34.82
N GLY A 10 14.76 15.10 35.90
CA GLY A 10 13.41 14.56 36.08
C GLY A 10 12.46 14.99 34.94
N VAL A 11 12.47 16.27 34.57
CA VAL A 11 11.65 16.79 33.46
C VAL A 11 12.04 16.15 32.13
N LEU A 12 13.34 16.03 31.84
CA LEU A 12 13.82 15.38 30.61
C LEU A 12 13.40 13.90 30.53
N VAL A 13 13.48 13.17 31.65
CA VAL A 13 13.03 11.78 31.72
C VAL A 13 11.53 11.69 31.46
N VAL A 14 10.71 12.56 32.05
CA VAL A 14 9.25 12.55 31.81
C VAL A 14 8.92 12.85 30.35
N ILE A 15 9.57 13.86 29.74
CA ILE A 15 9.34 14.24 28.34
C ILE A 15 9.70 13.12 27.37
N THR A 16 10.70 12.29 27.69
CA THR A 16 11.17 11.20 26.82
C THR A 16 10.44 9.88 27.06
N VAL A 17 10.24 9.49 28.31
CA VAL A 17 9.63 8.20 28.67
C VAL A 17 8.13 8.20 28.42
N THR A 18 7.43 9.29 28.70
CA THR A 18 5.97 9.39 28.54
C THR A 18 5.50 9.09 27.11
N PRO A 19 6.04 9.70 26.03
CA PRO A 19 5.60 9.40 24.67
C PRO A 19 5.90 7.96 24.26
N ILE A 20 6.99 7.36 24.75
CA ILE A 20 7.31 5.96 24.49
C ILE A 20 6.25 5.05 25.11
N ILE A 21 5.92 5.26 26.38
CA ILE A 21 4.86 4.50 27.06
C ILE A 21 3.52 4.70 26.36
N ALA A 22 3.19 5.93 25.97
CA ALA A 22 1.95 6.22 25.25
C ALA A 22 1.88 5.49 23.89
N LEU A 23 2.98 5.46 23.13
CA LEU A 23 3.07 4.75 21.86
C LEU A 23 2.93 3.24 22.05
N LEU A 24 3.61 2.66 23.05
CA LEU A 24 3.50 1.24 23.38
C LEU A 24 2.08 0.88 23.80
N THR A 25 1.45 1.71 24.62
CA THR A 25 0.07 1.53 25.06
C THR A 25 -0.87 1.58 23.87
N TRP A 26 -0.68 2.56 22.98
CA TRP A 26 -1.47 2.68 21.76
C TRP A 26 -1.31 1.44 20.86
N TYR A 27 -0.07 0.97 20.66
CA TYR A 27 0.22 -0.20 19.84
C TYR A 27 -0.48 -1.45 20.37
N VAL A 28 -0.35 -1.73 21.67
CA VAL A 28 -0.97 -2.90 22.32
C VAL A 28 -2.49 -2.82 22.30
N ALA A 29 -3.06 -1.62 22.52
CA ALA A 29 -4.51 -1.46 22.64
C ALA A 29 -5.24 -1.34 21.29
N PHE A 30 -4.63 -0.73 20.28
CA PHE A 30 -5.31 -0.37 19.03
C PHE A 30 -4.81 -1.09 17.78
N PHE A 31 -3.57 -1.59 17.76
CA PHE A 31 -3.02 -2.24 16.55
C PHE A 31 -2.91 -3.76 16.75
N LEU A 32 -2.29 -4.19 17.84
CA LEU A 32 -2.00 -5.60 18.10
C LEU A 32 -3.25 -6.52 18.07
N PRO A 33 -4.43 -6.12 18.57
CA PRO A 33 -5.63 -6.95 18.51
C PRO A 33 -6.07 -7.29 17.07
N HIS A 34 -5.68 -6.47 16.11
CA HIS A 34 -6.10 -6.59 14.71
C HIS A 34 -5.01 -7.13 13.78
N LEU A 35 -3.79 -7.34 14.29
CA LEU A 35 -2.67 -7.80 13.48
C LEU A 35 -2.97 -9.12 12.76
N ASN A 36 -3.59 -10.08 13.45
CA ASN A 36 -3.94 -11.39 12.87
C ASN A 36 -4.97 -11.27 11.75
N GLU A 37 -5.97 -10.40 11.91
CA GLU A 37 -6.99 -10.14 10.89
C GLU A 37 -6.35 -9.50 9.66
N LEU A 38 -5.48 -8.52 9.83
CA LEU A 38 -4.75 -7.88 8.73
C LEU A 38 -3.84 -8.86 7.99
N LYS A 39 -3.18 -9.78 8.71
CA LYS A 39 -2.37 -10.85 8.10
C LYS A 39 -3.25 -11.84 7.32
N ALA A 40 -4.44 -12.15 7.81
CA ALA A 40 -5.41 -12.96 7.08
C ALA A 40 -5.89 -12.26 5.81
N GLN A 41 -6.22 -10.96 5.88
CA GLN A 41 -6.57 -10.14 4.71
C GLN A 41 -5.44 -10.07 3.68
N ALA A 42 -4.19 -9.90 4.13
CA ALA A 42 -3.01 -9.90 3.28
C ALA A 42 -2.87 -11.23 2.53
N LYS A 43 -2.95 -12.34 3.25
CA LYS A 43 -2.85 -13.69 2.70
C LYS A 43 -3.97 -13.98 1.70
N TYR A 44 -5.21 -13.67 2.07
CA TYR A 44 -6.37 -13.86 1.19
C TYR A 44 -6.22 -13.06 -0.11
N GLY A 45 -5.85 -11.78 -0.03
CA GLY A 45 -5.61 -10.96 -1.21
C GLY A 45 -4.49 -11.51 -2.11
N GLN A 46 -3.38 -11.97 -1.53
CA GLN A 46 -2.31 -12.63 -2.27
C GLN A 46 -2.80 -13.87 -3.01
N GLU A 47 -3.61 -14.70 -2.37
CA GLU A 47 -4.13 -15.94 -2.96
C GLU A 47 -5.06 -15.66 -4.14
N ILE A 48 -5.97 -14.68 -4.01
CA ILE A 48 -6.93 -14.37 -5.08
C ILE A 48 -6.24 -13.80 -6.31
N VAL A 49 -5.27 -12.90 -6.12
CA VAL A 49 -4.57 -12.28 -7.26
C VAL A 49 -3.36 -13.09 -7.73
N ARG A 50 -3.03 -14.21 -7.07
CA ARG A 50 -1.90 -15.07 -7.44
C ARG A 50 -1.84 -15.39 -8.95
N PRO A 51 -2.96 -15.75 -9.63
CA PRO A 51 -2.89 -16.12 -11.05
C PRO A 51 -2.56 -14.95 -11.98
N VAL A 52 -2.84 -13.72 -11.55
CA VAL A 52 -2.64 -12.49 -12.35
C VAL A 52 -1.54 -11.60 -11.79
N LYS A 53 -0.88 -12.01 -10.71
CA LYS A 53 0.07 -11.18 -9.95
C LYS A 53 1.16 -10.59 -10.83
N GLU A 54 1.75 -11.41 -11.71
CA GLU A 54 2.86 -11.00 -12.58
C GLU A 54 2.45 -9.89 -13.57
N ALA A 55 1.18 -9.85 -13.97
CA ALA A 55 0.64 -8.77 -14.80
C ALA A 55 0.16 -7.59 -13.93
N LEU A 56 -0.54 -7.87 -12.84
CA LEU A 56 -1.22 -6.87 -12.02
C LEU A 56 -0.26 -6.02 -11.18
N TYR A 57 0.78 -6.62 -10.62
CA TYR A 57 1.70 -5.90 -9.73
C TYR A 57 2.45 -4.76 -10.44
N PRO A 58 3.06 -4.95 -11.63
CA PRO A 58 3.65 -3.84 -12.37
C PRO A 58 2.65 -2.75 -12.75
N LEU A 59 1.40 -3.12 -13.09
CA LEU A 59 0.33 -2.16 -13.39
C LEU A 59 -0.02 -1.31 -12.16
N ALA A 60 -0.12 -1.94 -10.99
CA ALA A 60 -0.37 -1.25 -9.73
C ALA A 60 0.75 -0.27 -9.40
N ILE A 61 2.01 -0.69 -9.57
CA ILE A 61 3.20 0.13 -9.30
C ILE A 61 3.25 1.33 -10.26
N ALA A 62 2.99 1.13 -11.55
CA ALA A 62 2.92 2.23 -12.52
C ALA A 62 1.78 3.22 -12.19
N ALA A 63 0.63 2.72 -11.72
CA ALA A 63 -0.50 3.59 -11.45
C ALA A 63 -0.38 4.40 -10.14
N GLU A 64 0.06 3.75 -9.06
CA GLU A 64 0.01 4.29 -7.69
C GLU A 64 1.40 4.50 -7.08
N GLY A 65 2.43 3.80 -7.58
CA GLY A 65 3.74 3.69 -6.95
C GLY A 65 3.74 2.77 -5.71
N GLU A 66 4.89 2.25 -5.32
CA GLU A 66 5.04 1.39 -4.13
C GLU A 66 4.45 2.03 -2.86
N LYS A 67 4.80 3.30 -2.62
CA LYS A 67 4.31 4.07 -1.48
C LYS A 67 2.80 4.31 -1.56
N GLY A 68 2.25 4.54 -2.76
CA GLY A 68 0.82 4.75 -2.94
C GLY A 68 0.01 3.49 -2.66
N ILE A 69 0.50 2.33 -3.11
CA ILE A 69 -0.08 1.02 -2.79
C ILE A 69 -0.12 0.84 -1.26
N ARG A 70 1.00 1.06 -0.56
CA ARG A 70 1.06 0.94 0.90
C ARG A 70 0.11 1.88 1.63
N ILE A 71 0.10 3.15 1.26
CA ILE A 71 -0.79 4.15 1.86
C ILE A 71 -2.26 3.76 1.65
N GLY A 72 -2.63 3.37 0.43
CA GLY A 72 -3.98 2.91 0.11
C GLY A 72 -4.38 1.68 0.91
N ALA A 73 -3.53 0.64 0.88
CA ALA A 73 -3.75 -0.63 1.58
C ALA A 73 -4.00 -0.44 3.08
N ILE A 74 -3.10 0.28 3.75
CA ILE A 74 -3.16 0.47 5.20
C ILE A 74 -4.33 1.37 5.59
N ARG A 75 -4.62 2.40 4.79
CA ARG A 75 -5.80 3.24 5.04
C ARG A 75 -7.08 2.42 4.91
N ASP A 76 -7.24 1.64 3.85
CA ASP A 76 -8.46 0.88 3.60
C ASP A 76 -8.64 -0.24 4.65
N ALA A 77 -7.55 -0.89 5.06
CA ALA A 77 -7.58 -1.89 6.13
C ALA A 77 -7.83 -1.27 7.52
N TYR A 78 -7.26 -0.09 7.81
CA TYR A 78 -7.60 0.68 9.01
C TYR A 78 -9.11 0.94 9.09
N TRP A 79 -9.73 1.32 7.96
CA TRP A 79 -11.17 1.58 7.88
C TRP A 79 -12.06 0.34 7.90
N SER A 80 -11.55 -0.83 7.49
CA SER A 80 -12.33 -2.07 7.58
C SER A 80 -12.45 -2.56 9.02
N VAL A 81 -11.38 -2.38 9.79
CA VAL A 81 -11.26 -2.91 11.15
C VAL A 81 -11.85 -1.94 12.18
N LEU A 82 -11.62 -0.64 12.00
CA LEU A 82 -12.15 0.36 12.91
C LEU A 82 -13.47 0.91 12.38
N SER A 83 -14.54 0.66 13.14
CA SER A 83 -15.87 1.21 12.87
C SER A 83 -15.79 2.71 12.58
N ARG A 84 -16.58 3.19 11.60
CA ARG A 84 -16.80 4.61 11.25
C ARG A 84 -17.51 5.38 12.38
N ASN A 85 -16.97 5.31 13.59
CA ASN A 85 -17.41 6.14 14.69
C ASN A 85 -16.96 7.58 14.42
N ASN A 86 -17.67 8.56 14.99
CA ASN A 86 -17.36 9.99 14.88
C ASN A 86 -16.07 10.35 15.63
N VAL A 87 -14.92 9.86 15.16
CA VAL A 87 -13.60 10.20 15.70
C VAL A 87 -13.20 11.58 15.14
N PRO A 88 -12.71 12.51 15.99
CA PRO A 88 -12.23 13.80 15.54
C PRO A 88 -11.15 13.67 14.45
N ALA A 89 -11.17 14.54 13.45
CA ALA A 89 -10.29 14.46 12.28
C ALA A 89 -8.79 14.41 12.65
N VAL A 90 -8.37 15.17 13.66
CA VAL A 90 -6.97 15.17 14.13
C VAL A 90 -6.57 13.79 14.66
N ARG A 91 -7.39 13.20 15.54
CA ARG A 91 -7.12 11.87 16.11
C ARG A 91 -7.12 10.78 15.03
N ARG A 92 -8.02 10.89 14.05
CA ARG A 92 -8.05 10.02 12.89
C ARG A 92 -6.75 10.08 12.09
N HIS A 93 -6.27 11.28 11.75
CA HIS A 93 -5.03 11.43 11.01
C HIS A 93 -3.81 10.93 11.79
N ILE A 94 -3.75 11.19 13.10
CA ILE A 94 -2.69 10.63 13.96
C ILE A 94 -2.72 9.10 13.91
N ASN A 95 -3.89 8.48 14.06
CA ASN A 95 -4.03 7.03 13.98
C ASN A 95 -3.61 6.51 12.60
N GLU A 96 -4.10 7.11 11.50
CA GLU A 96 -3.70 6.73 10.13
C GLU A 96 -2.17 6.76 9.97
N TRP A 97 -1.50 7.78 10.50
CA TRP A 97 -0.04 7.89 10.50
C TRP A 97 0.66 6.81 11.33
N LEU A 98 0.17 6.55 12.55
CA LEU A 98 0.74 5.52 13.43
C LEU A 98 0.56 4.12 12.82
N TRP A 99 -0.59 3.83 12.22
CA TRP A 99 -0.83 2.59 11.48
C TRP A 99 0.14 2.44 10.31
N MET A 100 0.40 3.52 9.58
CA MET A 100 1.35 3.51 8.47
C MET A 100 2.78 3.22 8.97
N LEU A 101 3.23 3.83 10.07
CA LEU A 101 4.54 3.55 10.67
C LEU A 101 4.68 2.09 11.10
N VAL A 102 3.68 1.58 11.82
CA VAL A 102 3.68 0.20 12.31
C VAL A 102 3.58 -0.80 11.15
N SER A 103 2.97 -0.41 10.02
CA SER A 103 2.91 -1.27 8.84
C SER A 103 4.27 -1.63 8.25
N TYR A 104 5.27 -0.75 8.36
CA TYR A 104 6.63 -1.04 7.89
C TYR A 104 7.34 -2.09 8.76
N ILE A 105 6.91 -2.24 10.01
CA ILE A 105 7.48 -3.22 10.94
C ILE A 105 6.86 -4.60 10.68
N HIS A 106 5.56 -4.64 10.41
CA HIS A 106 4.82 -5.90 10.36
C HIS A 106 4.55 -6.47 8.97
N PHE A 107 4.58 -5.66 7.91
CA PHE A 107 4.18 -6.11 6.57
C PHE A 107 5.26 -5.88 5.52
N ASP A 108 5.62 -6.96 4.82
CA ASP A 108 6.44 -6.89 3.62
C ASP A 108 5.64 -6.35 2.42
N GLU A 109 6.31 -5.99 1.33
CA GLU A 109 5.65 -5.43 0.14
C GLU A 109 4.64 -6.38 -0.51
N ARG A 110 4.84 -7.70 -0.39
CA ARG A 110 3.90 -8.69 -0.92
C ARG A 110 2.64 -8.74 -0.08
N GLU A 111 2.76 -8.64 1.23
CA GLU A 111 1.63 -8.59 2.15
C GLU A 111 0.83 -7.30 1.97
N ILE A 112 1.51 -6.16 1.82
CA ILE A 112 0.88 -4.89 1.49
C ILE A 112 0.12 -4.97 0.17
N PHE A 113 0.72 -5.55 -0.87
CA PHE A 113 0.03 -5.74 -2.14
C PHE A 113 -1.19 -6.67 -2.01
N GLY A 114 -1.10 -7.70 -1.17
CA GLY A 114 -2.24 -8.55 -0.81
C GLY A 114 -3.39 -7.76 -0.18
N ILE A 115 -3.10 -6.96 0.86
CA ILE A 115 -4.09 -6.09 1.51
C ILE A 115 -4.69 -5.12 0.48
N TRP A 116 -3.86 -4.49 -0.33
CA TRP A 116 -4.31 -3.58 -1.40
C TRP A 116 -5.27 -4.27 -2.36
N ALA A 117 -4.91 -5.46 -2.87
CA ALA A 117 -5.76 -6.21 -3.78
C ALA A 117 -7.09 -6.63 -3.16
N ASN A 118 -7.07 -6.99 -1.88
CA ASN A 118 -8.27 -7.39 -1.13
C ASN A 118 -9.19 -6.20 -0.82
N CYS A 119 -8.64 -5.00 -0.61
CA CYS A 119 -9.39 -3.87 -0.07
C CYS A 119 -9.69 -2.75 -1.07
N ALA A 120 -8.92 -2.64 -2.17
CA ALA A 120 -9.08 -1.55 -3.13
C ALA A 120 -10.47 -1.53 -3.79
N LEU A 121 -10.95 -0.32 -4.09
CA LEU A 121 -12.24 0.02 -4.74
C LEU A 121 -13.51 -0.29 -3.94
N LEU A 122 -13.67 -1.52 -3.45
CA LEU A 122 -14.94 -2.01 -2.88
C LEU A 122 -14.84 -2.38 -1.40
N GLY A 123 -13.73 -2.05 -0.74
CA GLY A 123 -13.45 -2.43 0.64
C GLY A 123 -12.90 -3.85 0.74
N CYS A 124 -12.40 -4.19 1.93
CA CYS A 124 -11.84 -5.51 2.21
C CYS A 124 -12.88 -6.62 1.98
N ASP A 125 -12.39 -7.81 1.61
CA ASP A 125 -13.13 -9.03 1.25
C ASP A 125 -13.76 -9.01 -0.15
N LYS A 126 -14.02 -7.83 -0.73
CA LYS A 126 -14.55 -7.67 -2.10
C LYS A 126 -13.45 -7.26 -3.08
N GLY A 127 -12.72 -6.21 -2.75
CA GLY A 127 -11.50 -5.78 -3.45
C GLY A 127 -11.59 -5.68 -4.96
N LEU A 128 -10.44 -5.89 -5.59
CA LEU A 128 -10.28 -5.94 -7.05
C LEU A 128 -11.06 -7.06 -7.74
N PRO A 129 -11.17 -8.29 -7.20
CA PRO A 129 -11.91 -9.37 -7.85
C PRO A 129 -13.39 -9.05 -8.05
N GLU A 130 -14.03 -8.45 -7.04
CA GLU A 130 -15.42 -8.00 -7.16
C GLU A 130 -15.52 -6.75 -8.05
N ALA A 131 -14.52 -5.86 -8.03
CA ALA A 131 -14.49 -4.71 -8.92
C ALA A 131 -14.35 -5.14 -10.40
N ALA A 132 -13.56 -6.17 -10.70
CA ALA A 132 -13.45 -6.75 -12.04
C ALA A 132 -14.83 -7.22 -12.55
N ARG A 133 -15.57 -7.96 -11.72
CA ARG A 133 -16.94 -8.38 -12.04
C ARG A 133 -17.88 -7.19 -12.22
N LYS A 134 -17.84 -6.22 -11.30
CA LYS A 134 -18.71 -5.05 -11.31
C LYS A 134 -18.52 -4.15 -12.53
N TYR A 135 -17.26 -3.87 -12.89
CA TYR A 135 -16.93 -2.88 -13.94
C TYR A 135 -16.72 -3.51 -15.32
N TYR A 136 -16.28 -4.77 -15.40
CA TYR A 136 -15.95 -5.44 -16.65
C TYR A 136 -16.76 -6.71 -16.91
N GLY A 137 -17.55 -7.20 -15.94
CA GLY A 137 -18.33 -8.43 -16.09
C GLY A 137 -17.48 -9.70 -16.18
N LYS A 138 -16.22 -9.65 -15.76
CA LYS A 138 -15.24 -10.73 -15.92
C LYS A 138 -14.63 -11.15 -14.59
N ALA A 139 -14.20 -12.41 -14.49
CA ALA A 139 -13.28 -12.79 -13.42
C ALA A 139 -11.94 -12.08 -13.63
N ILE A 140 -11.26 -11.70 -12.54
CA ILE A 140 -9.97 -10.99 -12.64
C ILE A 140 -8.93 -11.79 -13.44
N THR A 141 -9.02 -13.13 -13.40
CA THR A 141 -8.17 -14.07 -14.14
C THR A 141 -8.43 -14.13 -15.64
N GLU A 142 -9.57 -13.61 -16.09
CA GLU A 142 -9.98 -13.59 -17.51
C GLU A 142 -9.74 -12.21 -18.15
N MET A 143 -9.24 -11.26 -17.38
CA MET A 143 -8.98 -9.90 -17.85
C MET A 143 -7.69 -9.86 -18.66
N SER A 144 -7.76 -9.20 -19.81
CA SER A 144 -6.56 -8.82 -20.56
C SER A 144 -5.71 -7.81 -19.77
N GLN A 145 -4.43 -7.69 -20.13
CA GLN A 145 -3.54 -6.70 -19.50
C GLN A 145 -4.09 -5.26 -19.58
N ARG A 146 -4.75 -4.90 -20.69
CA ARG A 146 -5.38 -3.58 -20.84
C ARG A 146 -6.56 -3.41 -19.90
N GLU A 147 -7.37 -4.44 -19.72
CA GLU A 147 -8.50 -4.41 -18.77
C GLU A 147 -7.99 -4.35 -17.33
N LEU A 148 -6.91 -5.07 -16.99
CA LEU A 148 -6.26 -4.94 -15.67
C LEU A 148 -5.72 -3.51 -15.45
N ALA A 149 -5.11 -2.88 -16.46
CA ALA A 149 -4.70 -1.48 -16.38
C ALA A 149 -5.90 -0.56 -16.10
N GLY A 150 -7.04 -0.81 -16.76
CA GLY A 150 -8.27 -0.08 -16.54
C GLY A 150 -8.84 -0.28 -15.14
N LEU A 151 -8.80 -1.51 -14.63
CA LEU A 151 -9.20 -1.84 -13.26
C LEU A 151 -8.35 -1.08 -12.24
N VAL A 152 -7.03 -1.02 -12.44
CA VAL A 152 -6.13 -0.24 -11.58
C VAL A 152 -6.38 1.27 -11.73
N ALA A 153 -6.65 1.78 -12.93
CA ALA A 153 -6.96 3.20 -13.15
C ALA A 153 -8.18 3.68 -12.35
N LEU A 154 -9.16 2.81 -12.11
CA LEU A 154 -10.35 3.13 -11.29
C LEU A 154 -9.99 3.53 -9.86
N ILE A 155 -8.89 3.03 -9.30
CA ILE A 155 -8.54 3.20 -7.87
C ILE A 155 -8.39 4.68 -7.52
N LYS A 156 -7.81 5.46 -8.43
CA LYS A 156 -7.65 6.91 -8.26
C LYS A 156 -8.99 7.67 -8.23
N SER A 157 -9.94 7.26 -9.06
CA SER A 157 -11.28 7.88 -9.12
C SER A 157 -12.24 6.97 -9.89
N PRO A 158 -13.06 6.17 -9.19
CA PRO A 158 -13.93 5.18 -9.83
C PRO A 158 -14.95 5.80 -10.80
N THR A 159 -15.39 7.03 -10.51
CA THR A 159 -16.35 7.76 -11.34
C THR A 159 -15.70 8.38 -12.57
N ALA A 160 -14.48 8.95 -12.44
CA ALA A 160 -13.81 9.59 -13.57
C ALA A 160 -13.22 8.58 -14.56
N PHE A 161 -12.75 7.43 -14.06
CA PHE A 161 -12.06 6.42 -14.85
C PHE A 161 -12.92 5.18 -15.14
N ALA A 162 -14.25 5.30 -15.01
CA ALA A 162 -15.19 4.26 -15.42
C ALA A 162 -14.88 3.76 -16.86
N PRO A 163 -15.01 2.44 -17.13
CA PRO A 163 -14.69 1.88 -18.45
C PRO A 163 -15.46 2.58 -19.58
N GLY A 164 -14.80 2.76 -20.73
CA GLY A 164 -15.37 3.46 -21.89
C GLY A 164 -15.30 5.00 -21.83
N SER A 165 -14.85 5.59 -20.72
CA SER A 165 -14.63 7.03 -20.65
C SER A 165 -13.30 7.41 -21.33
N LYS A 166 -13.27 8.55 -22.05
CA LYS A 166 -12.03 9.08 -22.65
C LYS A 166 -10.91 9.27 -21.63
N ARG A 167 -11.26 9.60 -20.38
CA ARG A 167 -10.30 9.76 -19.28
C ARG A 167 -9.72 8.42 -18.83
N SER A 168 -10.53 7.36 -18.83
CA SER A 168 -10.09 5.99 -18.54
C SER A 168 -9.07 5.54 -19.59
N GLU A 169 -9.40 5.66 -20.88
CA GLU A 169 -8.50 5.26 -21.97
C GLU A 169 -7.15 5.96 -21.91
N LYS A 170 -7.15 7.29 -21.71
CA LYS A 170 -5.91 8.06 -21.57
C LYS A 170 -5.08 7.61 -20.36
N ARG A 171 -5.72 7.28 -19.23
CA ARG A 171 -5.00 6.82 -18.04
C ARG A 171 -4.44 5.41 -18.22
N ILE A 172 -5.18 4.53 -18.90
CA ILE A 172 -4.74 3.18 -19.26
C ILE A 172 -3.48 3.25 -20.13
N GLU A 173 -3.46 4.12 -21.13
CA GLU A 173 -2.29 4.33 -21.99
C GLU A 173 -1.05 4.75 -21.19
N VAL A 174 -1.20 5.74 -20.30
CA VAL A 174 -0.11 6.19 -19.42
C VAL A 174 0.43 5.04 -18.56
N ILE A 175 -0.45 4.26 -17.93
CA ILE A 175 -0.05 3.12 -17.10
C ILE A 175 0.71 2.08 -17.93
N LEU A 176 0.22 1.73 -19.11
CA LEU A 176 0.85 0.74 -19.98
C LEU A 176 2.19 1.22 -20.54
N GLU A 177 2.33 2.51 -20.84
CA GLU A 177 3.59 3.12 -21.27
C GLU A 177 4.65 3.09 -20.18
N GLU A 178 4.27 3.33 -18.93
CA GLU A 178 5.18 3.34 -17.77
C GLU A 178 5.77 1.96 -17.44
N ILE A 179 5.09 0.87 -17.84
CA ILE A 179 5.57 -0.51 -17.61
C ILE A 179 6.55 -0.97 -18.70
N LYS A 180 6.49 -0.42 -19.92
CA LYS A 180 7.44 -0.76 -21.01
C LYS A 180 8.92 -0.59 -20.60
N PRO A 181 9.35 0.53 -19.98
CA PRO A 181 10.74 0.66 -19.51
C PRO A 181 11.05 -0.29 -18.34
N HIS A 182 10.07 -0.60 -17.48
CA HIS A 182 10.24 -1.51 -16.35
C HIS A 182 10.47 -2.97 -16.80
N ASN A 183 9.79 -3.42 -17.86
CA ASN A 183 10.05 -4.73 -18.46
C ASN A 183 11.39 -4.76 -19.22
N SER A 184 11.83 -3.61 -19.76
CA SER A 184 13.11 -3.49 -20.46
C SER A 184 14.32 -3.52 -19.51
N SER A 185 14.16 -3.14 -18.24
CA SER A 185 15.20 -3.26 -17.22
C SER A 185 15.27 -4.66 -16.59
N LEU A 186 14.13 -5.35 -16.44
CA LEU A 186 14.06 -6.73 -15.98
C LEU A 186 14.55 -7.74 -17.02
N ASN A 187 14.45 -7.41 -18.31
CA ASN A 187 14.94 -8.24 -19.42
C ASN A 187 16.40 -7.94 -19.82
N ARG A 188 17.12 -7.09 -19.07
CA ARG A 188 18.57 -6.95 -19.20
C ARG A 188 19.24 -8.11 -18.46
N ASP A 189 20.03 -8.88 -19.19
CA ASP A 189 20.86 -9.96 -18.65
C ASP A 189 21.57 -9.48 -17.37
N PRO A 190 21.48 -10.22 -16.24
CA PRO A 190 22.20 -9.89 -15.01
C PRO A 190 23.69 -9.53 -15.24
N GLN A 191 24.33 -10.11 -16.26
CA GLN A 191 25.71 -9.77 -16.63
C GLN A 191 25.85 -8.32 -17.15
N GLN A 192 24.86 -7.78 -17.85
CA GLN A 192 24.88 -6.39 -18.33
C GLN A 192 24.67 -5.38 -17.21
N GLN A 193 23.91 -5.71 -16.17
CA GLN A 193 23.75 -4.84 -15.00
C GLN A 193 25.03 -4.76 -14.17
N VAL A 194 25.72 -5.88 -13.97
CA VAL A 194 27.03 -5.92 -13.28
C VAL A 194 28.10 -5.16 -14.07
N ALA A 195 28.09 -5.25 -15.40
CA ALA A 195 29.02 -4.49 -16.25
C ALA A 195 28.78 -2.97 -16.19
N ALA A 196 27.53 -2.52 -16.09
CA ALA A 196 27.19 -1.11 -15.97
C ALA A 196 27.59 -0.53 -14.59
N SER A 197 27.33 -1.27 -13.50
CA SER A 197 27.75 -0.85 -12.16
C SER A 197 29.27 -0.84 -11.99
N ARG A 198 30.00 -1.75 -12.65
CA ARG A 198 31.46 -1.71 -12.66
C ARG A 198 31.99 -0.48 -13.39
N ARG A 199 31.41 -0.05 -14.52
CA ARG A 199 31.88 1.16 -15.23
C ARG A 199 31.72 2.46 -14.44
N LEU A 200 30.71 2.56 -13.57
CA LEU A 200 30.50 3.73 -12.72
C LEU A 200 31.49 3.84 -11.56
N LEU A 201 32.11 2.73 -11.14
CA LEU A 201 33.11 2.70 -10.06
C LEU A 201 34.53 3.12 -10.49
N TRP A 202 34.79 3.28 -11.79
CA TRP A 202 36.09 3.73 -12.33
C TRP A 202 36.04 5.15 -12.92
N ALA A 203 34.91 5.84 -12.77
CA ALA A 203 34.70 7.20 -13.26
C ALA A 203 34.81 8.28 -12.15
N CYS A 204 35.23 7.88 -10.95
CA CYS A 204 35.65 8.77 -9.85
C CYS A 204 37.10 8.45 -9.49
#